data_AF-A0A346R4R5-F1
#
_entry.id   AF-A0A346R4R5-F1
#
_cell.length_a   1.000
_cell.length_b   1.000
_cell.length_c   1.000
_cell.angle_alpha   90.00
_cell.angle_beta   90.00
_cell.angle_gamma   90.00
#
_symmetry.space_group_name_H-M   'P 1'
#
loop_
_entity.id
_entity.type
_entity.pdbx_description
1 polymer ?
#
loop_
_entity_poly.entity_id
_entity_poly.type
_entity_poly.pdbx_seq_one_letter_code
_entity_poly.pdbx_strand_id
1 'polypeptide(L)'
;MSENIDNVVPHSRVRSLREAMRKVRVASAERTDVIVELQETEKARLEILLEELSDVLKELPEDDEQFALQVVPGNPPRLWIDLTSHVVMGRDRRTYRFIKDTRLGRTVILETDEAGPIADCITEYIAERIIERERALEADWLLKRLGQDAEKAMAEAEERRKAEEARARKPLPAGTYWTAIGTFFVGLALGIGGLIAYAWFYNPLG
;
A
#
# COMPACT_ATOMS: atom_id res chain seq x y z
N MET A 1 -81.19 -26.27 -57.22
CA MET A 1 -80.34 -27.04 -56.29
C MET A 1 -79.17 -27.51 -57.11
N SER A 2 -77.94 -27.06 -56.90
CA SER A 2 -77.25 -26.97 -55.61
C SER A 2 -76.19 -25.87 -55.62
N GLU A 3 -76.17 -25.09 -54.54
CA GLU A 3 -75.04 -24.25 -54.13
C GLU A 3 -73.76 -25.08 -54.01
N ASN A 4 -72.66 -24.55 -54.55
CA ASN A 4 -71.34 -24.93 -54.08
C ASN A 4 -70.66 -23.65 -53.59
N ILE A 5 -70.94 -23.31 -52.33
CA ILE A 5 -70.24 -22.24 -51.63
C ILE A 5 -68.85 -22.79 -51.35
N ASP A 6 -67.88 -22.40 -52.16
CA ASP A 6 -66.45 -22.58 -51.84
C ASP A 6 -66.16 -21.81 -50.56
N ASN A 7 -66.26 -22.52 -49.44
CA ASN A 7 -65.92 -22.03 -48.13
C ASN A 7 -64.39 -21.99 -48.01
N VAL A 8 -63.78 -20.94 -48.56
CA VAL A 8 -62.37 -20.61 -48.32
C VAL A 8 -62.27 -20.10 -46.89
N VAL A 9 -62.14 -21.03 -45.94
CA VAL A 9 -61.80 -20.70 -44.56
C VAL A 9 -60.46 -19.97 -44.61
N PRO A 10 -60.37 -18.69 -44.21
CA PRO A 10 -59.10 -17.97 -44.23
C PRO A 10 -58.16 -18.74 -43.32
N HIS A 11 -57.12 -19.36 -43.89
CA HIS A 11 -56.14 -20.11 -43.11
C HIS A 11 -55.64 -19.19 -42.01
N SER A 12 -55.97 -19.57 -40.77
CA SER A 12 -55.55 -18.92 -39.55
C SER A 12 -54.10 -18.49 -39.70
N ARG A 13 -53.77 -17.20 -39.46
CA ARG A 13 -52.40 -16.66 -39.49
C ARG A 13 -51.42 -17.68 -38.88
N VAL A 14 -50.78 -18.48 -39.71
CA VAL A 14 -49.84 -19.49 -39.25
C VAL A 14 -48.63 -18.69 -38.80
N ARG A 15 -48.47 -18.56 -37.49
CA ARG A 15 -47.34 -17.85 -36.91
C ARG A 15 -46.09 -18.65 -37.25
N SER A 16 -45.36 -18.19 -38.26
CA SER A 16 -44.10 -18.80 -38.66
C SER A 16 -43.04 -18.48 -37.60
N LEU A 17 -42.56 -19.50 -36.90
CA LEU A 17 -41.44 -19.36 -35.97
C LEU A 17 -40.21 -18.77 -36.67
N ARG A 18 -39.98 -19.11 -37.94
CA ARG A 18 -38.88 -18.53 -38.74
C ARG A 18 -39.02 -17.01 -38.87
N GLU A 19 -40.23 -16.53 -39.10
CA GLU A 19 -40.51 -15.10 -39.23
C GLU A 19 -40.45 -14.38 -37.88
N ALA A 20 -40.95 -15.01 -36.82
CA ALA A 20 -40.80 -14.52 -35.45
C ALA A 20 -39.33 -14.45 -35.02
N MET A 21 -38.54 -15.50 -35.29
CA MET A 21 -37.09 -15.53 -35.02
C MET A 21 -36.34 -14.49 -35.85
N ARG A 22 -36.68 -14.30 -37.13
CA ARG A 22 -36.12 -13.23 -37.96
C ARG A 22 -36.43 -11.86 -37.36
N LYS A 23 -37.68 -11.60 -36.97
CA LYS A 23 -38.09 -10.36 -36.32
C LYS A 23 -37.37 -10.12 -35.00
N VAL A 24 -37.20 -11.16 -34.18
CA VAL A 24 -36.45 -11.08 -32.92
C VAL A 24 -34.97 -10.82 -33.17
N ARG A 25 -34.34 -11.48 -34.16
CA ARG A 25 -32.93 -11.21 -34.52
C ARG A 25 -32.71 -9.80 -35.02
N VAL A 26 -33.62 -9.28 -35.85
CA VAL A 26 -33.56 -7.88 -36.33
C VAL A 26 -33.71 -6.92 -35.15
N ALA A 27 -34.71 -7.11 -34.29
CA ALA A 27 -34.89 -6.27 -33.10
C ALA A 27 -33.71 -6.37 -32.11
N SER A 28 -33.09 -7.55 -31.98
CA SER A 28 -31.86 -7.72 -31.18
C SER A 28 -30.67 -7.00 -31.82
N ALA A 29 -30.51 -7.08 -33.15
CA ALA A 29 -29.46 -6.37 -33.86
C ALA A 29 -29.63 -4.86 -33.75
N GLU A 30 -30.83 -4.32 -33.99
CA GLU A 30 -31.16 -2.89 -33.81
C GLU A 30 -30.87 -2.41 -32.39
N ARG A 31 -31.21 -3.22 -31.36
CA ARG A 31 -30.91 -2.88 -29.97
C ARG A 31 -29.41 -2.86 -29.68
N THR A 32 -28.66 -3.82 -30.22
CA THR A 32 -27.21 -3.87 -30.07
C THR A 32 -26.56 -2.69 -30.77
N ASP A 33 -27.01 -2.34 -31.97
CA ASP A 33 -26.53 -1.19 -32.76
C ASP A 33 -26.70 0.12 -31.98
N VAL A 34 -27.90 0.36 -31.44
CA VAL A 34 -28.16 1.53 -30.58
C VAL A 34 -27.28 1.53 -29.33
N ILE A 35 -27.01 0.38 -28.71
CA ILE A 35 -26.10 0.32 -27.54
C ILE A 35 -24.66 0.68 -27.94
N VAL A 36 -24.21 0.26 -29.13
CA VAL A 36 -22.87 0.57 -29.64
C VAL A 36 -22.75 2.07 -29.94
N GLU A 37 -23.70 2.67 -30.68
CA GLU A 37 -23.70 4.11 -30.97
C GLU A 37 -23.71 4.96 -29.69
N LEU A 38 -24.46 4.54 -28.67
CA LEU A 38 -24.51 5.22 -27.38
C LEU A 38 -23.18 5.11 -26.63
N GLN A 39 -22.52 3.95 -26.69
CA GLN A 39 -21.18 3.76 -26.12
C GLN A 39 -20.12 4.59 -26.84
N GLU A 40 -20.20 4.71 -28.17
CA GLU A 40 -19.31 5.57 -28.95
C GLU A 40 -19.47 7.04 -28.57
N THR A 41 -20.71 7.48 -28.36
CA THR A 41 -20.99 8.85 -27.88
C THR A 41 -20.41 9.09 -26.48
N GLU A 42 -20.60 8.15 -25.56
CA GLU A 42 -20.03 8.23 -24.20
C GLU A 42 -18.50 8.25 -24.25
N LYS A 43 -17.89 7.39 -25.08
CA LYS A 43 -16.43 7.33 -25.27
C LYS A 43 -15.90 8.64 -25.85
N ALA A 44 -16.52 9.18 -26.90
CA ALA A 44 -16.11 10.43 -27.53
C ALA A 44 -16.13 11.60 -26.54
N ARG A 45 -17.13 11.68 -25.66
CA ARG A 45 -17.16 12.69 -24.59
C ARG A 45 -16.01 12.53 -23.59
N LEU A 46 -15.67 11.30 -23.22
CA LEU A 46 -14.52 11.04 -22.36
C LEU A 46 -13.18 11.35 -23.06
N GLU A 47 -13.09 11.17 -24.37
CA GLU A 47 -11.92 11.56 -25.18
C GLU A 47 -11.77 13.09 -25.24
N ILE A 48 -12.87 13.83 -25.38
CA ILE A 48 -12.86 15.30 -25.26
C ILE A 48 -12.35 15.72 -23.89
N LEU A 49 -12.83 15.09 -22.82
CA LEU A 49 -12.34 15.38 -21.47
C LEU A 49 -10.85 15.05 -21.31
N LEU A 50 -10.36 13.98 -21.95
CA LEU A 50 -8.94 13.65 -21.95
C LEU A 50 -8.11 14.71 -22.72
N GLU A 51 -8.63 15.26 -23.82
CA GLU A 51 -7.99 16.34 -24.57
C GLU A 51 -7.87 17.63 -23.74
N GLU A 52 -8.89 17.97 -22.94
CA GLU A 52 -8.84 19.09 -21.97
C GLU A 52 -7.73 18.88 -20.92
N LEU A 53 -7.40 17.63 -20.58
CA LEU A 53 -6.32 17.28 -19.65
C LEU A 53 -4.93 17.22 -20.31
N SER A 54 -4.82 17.55 -21.60
CA SER A 54 -3.56 17.42 -22.36
C SER A 54 -2.42 18.28 -21.83
N ASP A 55 -2.70 19.46 -21.28
CA ASP A 55 -1.68 20.31 -20.68
C ASP A 55 -1.20 19.76 -19.33
N VAL A 56 -2.12 19.25 -18.50
CA VAL A 56 -1.79 18.56 -17.23
C VAL A 56 -0.90 17.33 -17.50
N LEU A 57 -1.20 16.59 -18.55
CA LEU A 57 -0.40 15.43 -18.99
C LEU A 57 1.06 15.79 -19.29
N LYS A 58 1.34 16.99 -19.82
CA LYS A 58 2.71 17.44 -20.12
C LYS A 58 3.49 17.84 -18.87
N GLU A 59 2.81 18.15 -17.77
CA GLU A 59 3.42 18.52 -16.49
C GLU A 59 3.77 17.29 -15.64
N LEU A 60 3.21 16.13 -15.95
CA LEU A 60 3.49 14.88 -15.24
C LEU A 60 4.87 14.30 -15.63
N PRO A 61 5.65 13.76 -14.67
CA PRO A 61 6.89 13.06 -14.98
C PRO A 61 6.64 11.81 -15.84
N GLU A 62 7.46 11.58 -16.87
CA GLU A 62 7.26 10.45 -17.81
C GLU A 62 7.30 9.06 -17.14
N ASP A 63 8.00 8.93 -16.01
CA ASP A 63 8.16 7.67 -15.26
C ASP A 63 7.13 7.50 -14.12
N ASP A 64 6.11 8.36 -14.03
CA ASP A 64 5.12 8.27 -12.95
C ASP A 64 3.97 7.31 -13.29
N GLU A 65 4.15 6.03 -12.95
CA GLU A 65 3.13 4.97 -13.12
C GLU A 65 1.88 5.17 -12.24
N GLN A 66 1.84 6.19 -11.40
CA GLN A 66 0.71 6.46 -10.51
C GLN A 66 -0.57 6.84 -11.26
N PHE A 67 -0.44 7.52 -12.40
CA PHE A 67 -1.55 8.01 -13.19
C PHE A 67 -1.65 7.29 -14.53
N ALA A 68 -2.88 6.96 -14.92
CA ALA A 68 -3.15 6.23 -16.16
C ALA A 68 -3.62 7.14 -17.28
N LEU A 69 -4.44 8.15 -16.96
CA LEU A 69 -5.01 9.15 -17.87
C LEU A 69 -5.35 8.62 -19.27
N GLN A 70 -6.19 7.58 -19.30
CA GLN A 70 -6.55 6.90 -20.55
C GLN A 70 -8.02 6.52 -20.59
N VAL A 71 -8.64 6.67 -21.76
CA VAL A 71 -10.00 6.19 -22.02
C VAL A 71 -9.95 4.71 -22.38
N VAL A 72 -10.54 3.88 -21.53
CA VAL A 72 -10.65 2.43 -21.72
C VAL A 72 -12.07 2.09 -22.17
N PRO A 73 -12.24 1.35 -23.29
CA PRO A 73 -13.55 0.90 -23.73
C PRO A 73 -14.14 -0.10 -22.74
N GLY A 74 -15.46 -0.06 -22.56
CA GLY A 74 -16.16 -0.92 -21.61
C GLY A 74 -17.64 -0.64 -21.58
N ASN A 75 -18.35 -1.26 -20.62
CA ASN A 75 -19.77 -0.99 -20.40
C ASN A 75 -20.03 -0.65 -18.92
N PRO A 76 -20.08 0.65 -18.55
CA PRO A 76 -19.83 1.83 -19.40
C PRO A 76 -18.32 2.03 -19.69
N PRO A 77 -17.95 2.80 -20.74
CA PRO A 77 -16.57 3.24 -20.97
C PRO A 77 -16.09 4.13 -19.81
N ARG A 78 -14.78 4.15 -19.58
CA ARG A 78 -14.18 4.85 -18.43
C ARG A 78 -12.91 5.60 -18.81
N LEU A 79 -12.77 6.82 -18.35
CA LEU A 79 -11.48 7.52 -18.33
C LEU A 79 -10.82 7.21 -16.97
N TRP A 80 -9.75 6.42 -16.99
CA TRP A 80 -8.99 6.10 -15.79
C TRP A 80 -8.03 7.24 -15.46
N ILE A 81 -8.04 7.69 -14.20
CA ILE A 81 -7.12 8.71 -13.69
C ILE A 81 -5.98 8.04 -12.95
N ASP A 82 -6.31 7.14 -12.01
CA ASP A 82 -5.37 6.26 -11.30
C ASP A 82 -6.01 4.87 -11.08
N LEU A 83 -5.35 4.00 -10.30
CA LEU A 83 -5.84 2.63 -10.04
C LEU A 83 -7.24 2.54 -9.40
N THR A 84 -7.67 3.59 -8.70
CA THR A 84 -8.90 3.66 -7.89
C THR A 84 -9.87 4.75 -8.32
N SER A 85 -9.43 5.67 -9.16
CA SER A 85 -10.20 6.87 -9.54
C SER A 85 -10.40 6.92 -11.05
N HIS A 86 -11.63 7.19 -11.46
CA HIS A 86 -12.02 7.20 -12.86
C HIS A 86 -13.25 8.06 -13.10
N VAL A 87 -13.44 8.51 -14.34
CA VAL A 87 -14.62 9.24 -14.80
C VAL A 87 -15.48 8.32 -15.65
N VAL A 88 -16.78 8.36 -15.42
CA VAL A 88 -17.80 7.71 -16.26
C VAL A 88 -18.85 8.72 -16.68
N MET A 89 -19.52 8.43 -17.80
CA MET A 89 -20.75 9.14 -18.15
C MET A 89 -21.90 8.68 -17.25
N GLY A 90 -22.72 9.64 -16.83
CA GLY A 90 -23.98 9.43 -16.16
C GLY A 90 -24.96 8.67 -17.04
N ARG A 91 -26.07 8.18 -16.45
CA ARG A 91 -27.09 7.43 -17.20
C ARG A 91 -27.76 8.25 -18.31
N ASP A 92 -27.70 9.56 -18.17
CA ASP A 92 -28.20 10.57 -19.10
C ASP A 92 -27.21 10.90 -20.23
N ARG A 93 -25.98 10.37 -20.17
CA ARG A 93 -24.90 10.50 -21.18
C ARG A 93 -24.39 11.91 -21.41
N ARG A 94 -24.66 12.82 -20.48
CA ARG A 94 -24.23 14.22 -20.55
C ARG A 94 -23.38 14.58 -19.36
N THR A 95 -23.81 14.15 -18.20
CA THR A 95 -23.12 14.36 -16.95
C THR A 95 -21.88 13.46 -16.86
N TYR A 96 -20.71 14.06 -16.67
CA TYR A 96 -19.51 13.40 -16.20
C TYR A 96 -19.63 13.15 -14.70
N ARG A 97 -19.17 11.98 -14.26
CA ARG A 97 -19.08 11.65 -12.84
C ARG A 97 -17.67 11.19 -12.53
N PHE A 98 -16.95 12.00 -11.75
CA PHE A 98 -15.64 11.62 -11.24
C PHE A 98 -15.80 10.81 -9.96
N ILE A 99 -15.28 9.59 -9.97
CA ILE A 99 -15.51 8.57 -8.96
C ILE A 99 -14.17 8.11 -8.38
N LYS A 100 -14.16 7.88 -7.07
CA LYS A 100 -13.08 7.19 -6.37
C LYS A 100 -13.61 5.97 -5.62
N ASP A 101 -13.03 4.82 -5.90
CA ASP A 101 -13.30 3.58 -5.17
C ASP A 101 -12.39 3.50 -3.94
N THR A 102 -12.99 3.31 -2.76
CA THR A 102 -12.29 3.17 -1.49
C THR A 102 -12.69 1.86 -0.81
N ARG A 103 -11.97 1.50 0.27
CA ARG A 103 -12.36 0.36 1.12
C ARG A 103 -13.74 0.52 1.77
N LEU A 104 -14.23 1.75 1.91
CA LEU A 104 -15.54 2.06 2.47
C LEU A 104 -16.64 2.10 1.39
N GLY A 105 -16.28 1.83 0.13
CA GLY A 105 -17.16 1.88 -1.00
C GLY A 105 -16.80 3.01 -1.96
N ARG A 106 -17.74 3.30 -2.86
CA ARG A 106 -17.57 4.23 -3.97
C ARG A 106 -18.02 5.63 -3.58
N THR A 107 -17.16 6.61 -3.80
CA THR A 107 -17.46 8.03 -3.56
C THR A 107 -17.46 8.78 -4.90
N VAL A 108 -18.47 9.63 -5.10
CA VAL A 108 -18.49 10.58 -6.20
C VAL A 108 -17.83 11.86 -5.71
N ILE A 109 -16.76 12.29 -6.38
CA ILE A 109 -16.03 13.51 -6.04
C ILE A 109 -16.74 14.72 -6.64
N LEU A 110 -17.03 14.66 -7.95
CA LEU A 110 -17.73 15.72 -8.68
C LEU A 110 -18.65 15.11 -9.75
N GLU A 111 -19.79 15.75 -9.96
CA GLU A 111 -20.76 15.40 -11.00
C GLU A 111 -21.26 16.68 -11.69
N THR A 112 -21.05 16.79 -13.00
CA THR A 112 -21.45 17.95 -13.82
C THR A 112 -21.49 17.58 -15.29
N ASP A 113 -22.25 18.30 -16.12
CA ASP A 113 -22.33 18.12 -17.57
C ASP A 113 -21.26 18.89 -18.37
N GLU A 114 -20.50 19.75 -17.70
CA GLU A 114 -19.39 20.52 -18.28
C GLU A 114 -18.05 19.79 -18.11
N ALA A 115 -17.23 19.77 -19.15
CA ALA A 115 -15.91 19.11 -19.13
C ALA A 115 -14.88 19.90 -18.30
N GLY A 116 -14.88 21.24 -18.43
CA GLY A 116 -13.92 22.13 -17.74
C GLY A 116 -13.87 21.93 -16.23
N PRO A 117 -14.99 22.03 -15.49
CA PRO A 117 -14.97 21.83 -14.04
C PRO A 117 -14.54 20.42 -13.60
N ILE A 118 -14.76 19.41 -14.45
CA ILE A 118 -14.26 18.04 -14.18
C ILE A 118 -12.76 17.97 -14.41
N ALA A 119 -12.24 18.59 -15.47
CA ALA A 119 -10.81 18.68 -15.72
C ALA A 119 -10.10 19.41 -14.57
N ASP A 120 -10.65 20.54 -14.11
CA ASP A 120 -10.13 21.29 -12.95
C ASP A 120 -10.10 20.40 -11.69
N CYS A 121 -11.19 19.70 -11.41
CA CYS A 121 -11.29 18.79 -10.25
C CYS A 121 -10.30 17.62 -10.34
N ILE A 122 -10.10 17.05 -11.53
CA ILE A 122 -9.10 16.00 -11.76
C ILE A 122 -7.69 16.55 -11.54
N THR A 123 -7.43 17.78 -11.99
CA THR A 123 -6.13 18.43 -11.85
C THR A 123 -5.80 18.69 -10.38
N GLU A 124 -6.76 19.23 -9.62
CA GLU A 124 -6.64 19.40 -8.17
C GLU A 124 -6.41 18.04 -7.47
N TYR A 125 -7.17 17.03 -7.87
CA TYR A 125 -7.02 15.67 -7.34
C TYR A 125 -5.62 15.08 -7.59
N ILE A 126 -5.08 15.26 -8.79
CA ILE A 126 -3.73 14.81 -9.16
C ILE A 126 -2.69 15.55 -8.31
N ALA A 127 -2.81 16.87 -8.20
CA ALA A 127 -1.91 17.69 -7.39
C ALA A 127 -1.92 17.27 -5.91
N GLU A 128 -3.10 17.09 -5.32
CA GLU A 128 -3.24 16.57 -3.95
C GLU A 128 -2.54 15.22 -3.80
N ARG A 129 -2.69 14.34 -4.79
CA ARG A 129 -2.15 12.98 -4.75
C ARG A 129 -0.62 12.95 -4.85
N ILE A 130 -0.03 13.82 -5.65
CA ILE A 130 1.43 14.00 -5.74
C ILE A 130 1.97 14.49 -4.39
N ILE A 131 1.34 15.54 -3.82
CA ILE A 131 1.75 16.11 -2.52
C ILE A 131 1.59 15.08 -1.38
N GLU A 132 0.50 14.31 -1.37
CA GLU A 132 0.30 13.24 -0.39
C GLU A 132 1.41 12.19 -0.45
N ARG A 133 1.84 11.80 -1.66
CA ARG A 133 2.95 10.86 -1.86
C ARG A 133 4.27 11.43 -1.35
N GLU A 134 4.60 12.68 -1.71
CA GLU A 134 5.81 13.35 -1.22
C GLU A 134 5.85 13.41 0.30
N ARG A 135 4.75 13.83 0.93
CA ARG A 135 4.62 13.87 2.40
C ARG A 135 4.75 12.49 3.04
N ALA A 136 4.22 11.44 2.40
CA ALA A 136 4.34 10.08 2.89
C ALA A 136 5.80 9.58 2.84
N LEU A 137 6.53 9.92 1.77
CA LEU A 137 7.96 9.59 1.63
C LEU A 137 8.82 10.35 2.65
N GLU A 138 8.57 11.64 2.86
CA GLU A 138 9.25 12.45 3.87
C GLU A 138 8.99 11.91 5.28
N ALA A 139 7.74 11.55 5.58
CA ALA A 139 7.37 10.98 6.88
C ALA A 139 8.07 9.63 7.12
N ASP A 140 8.10 8.74 6.12
CA ASP A 140 8.81 7.46 6.22
C ASP A 140 10.33 7.66 6.42
N TRP A 141 10.93 8.60 5.70
CA TRP A 141 12.34 8.95 5.88
C TRP A 141 12.62 9.49 7.30
N LEU A 142 11.77 10.37 7.82
CA LEU A 142 11.91 10.93 9.16
C LEU A 142 11.79 9.84 10.23
N LEU A 143 10.81 8.94 10.11
CA LEU A 143 10.62 7.82 11.03
C LEU A 143 11.85 6.90 11.04
N LYS A 144 12.41 6.57 9.87
CA LYS A 144 13.65 5.79 9.76
C LYS A 144 14.82 6.47 10.47
N ARG A 145 14.98 7.79 10.29
CA ARG A 145 16.06 8.55 10.93
C ARG A 145 15.91 8.59 12.45
N LEU A 146 14.70 8.85 12.95
CA LEU A 146 14.42 8.82 14.40
C LEU A 146 14.68 7.43 15.00
N GLY A 147 14.35 6.36 14.28
CA GLY A 147 14.69 4.99 14.66
C GLY A 147 16.19 4.77 14.79
N GLN A 148 16.98 5.19 13.79
CA GLN A 148 18.44 5.08 13.82
C GLN A 148 19.08 5.88 14.97
N ASP A 149 18.57 7.07 15.25
CA ASP A 149 19.08 7.91 16.34
C ASP A 149 18.73 7.30 17.71
N ALA A 150 17.53 6.70 17.85
CA ALA A 150 17.14 5.95 19.04
C ALA A 150 18.02 4.70 19.24
N GLU A 151 18.31 3.94 18.19
CA GLU A 151 19.21 2.78 18.24
C GLU A 151 20.62 3.17 18.70
N LYS A 152 21.18 4.25 18.15
CA LYS A 152 22.49 4.78 18.59
C LYS A 152 22.47 5.19 20.06
N ALA A 153 21.45 5.92 20.49
CA ALA A 153 21.33 6.35 21.88
C ALA A 153 21.22 5.15 22.85
N MET A 154 20.50 4.09 22.45
CA MET A 154 20.43 2.86 23.24
C MET A 154 21.78 2.14 23.29
N ALA A 155 22.49 2.04 22.17
CA ALA A 155 23.83 1.45 22.13
C ALA A 155 24.81 2.22 23.02
N GLU A 156 24.84 3.55 22.94
CA GLU A 156 25.66 4.40 23.82
C GLU A 156 25.29 4.22 25.30
N ALA A 157 24.00 4.13 25.63
CA ALA A 157 23.54 3.89 26.99
C ALA A 157 23.97 2.51 27.50
N GLU A 158 23.89 1.48 26.66
CA GLU A 158 24.35 0.13 26.99
C GLU A 158 25.88 0.08 27.19
N GLU A 159 26.64 0.75 26.33
CA GLU A 159 28.09 0.88 26.49
C GLU A 159 28.46 1.62 27.77
N ARG A 160 27.78 2.73 28.10
CA ARG A 160 27.96 3.45 29.37
C ARG A 160 27.68 2.55 30.56
N ARG A 161 26.60 1.76 30.51
CA ARG A 161 26.25 0.79 31.55
C ARG A 161 27.32 -0.29 31.70
N LYS A 162 27.80 -0.88 30.60
CA LYS A 162 28.89 -1.88 30.61
C LYS A 162 30.18 -1.28 31.17
N ALA A 163 30.52 -0.04 30.81
CA ALA A 163 31.69 0.66 31.33
C ALA A 163 31.57 0.93 32.84
N GLU A 164 30.39 1.30 33.31
CA GLU A 164 30.11 1.48 34.74
C GLU A 164 30.21 0.16 35.51
N GLU A 165 29.61 -0.92 34.99
CA GLU A 165 29.71 -2.27 35.57
C GLU A 165 31.17 -2.76 35.60
N ALA A 166 31.95 -2.52 34.55
CA ALA A 166 33.38 -2.84 34.49
C ALA A 166 34.18 -2.04 35.52
N ARG A 167 33.86 -0.75 35.73
CA ARG A 167 34.51 0.11 36.72
C ARG A 167 34.13 -0.28 38.16
N ALA A 168 32.90 -0.74 38.37
CA ALA A 168 32.43 -1.26 39.65
C ALA A 168 33.11 -2.59 40.02
N ARG A 169 33.42 -3.43 39.03
CA ARG A 169 34.31 -4.59 39.17
C ARG A 169 35.76 -4.13 39.30
N LYS A 170 36.13 -3.52 40.44
CA LYS A 170 37.54 -3.29 40.76
C LYS A 170 38.26 -4.65 40.84
N PRO A 171 39.23 -4.95 39.96
CA PRO A 171 40.05 -6.14 40.15
C PRO A 171 40.79 -6.00 41.49
N LEU A 172 40.74 -7.05 42.31
CA LEU A 172 41.59 -7.15 43.50
C LEU A 172 43.03 -6.85 43.05
N PRO A 173 43.74 -5.91 43.71
CA PRO A 173 45.07 -5.53 43.28
C PRO A 173 45.96 -6.77 43.25
N ALA A 174 46.75 -6.95 42.18
CA ALA A 174 47.57 -8.14 41.96
C ALA A 174 48.51 -8.47 43.14
N GLY A 175 48.82 -7.48 43.98
CA GLY A 175 49.57 -7.66 45.23
C GLY A 175 48.82 -8.37 46.36
N THR A 176 47.47 -8.37 46.37
CA THR A 176 46.68 -9.00 47.44
C THR A 176 46.91 -10.51 47.51
N TYR A 177 47.09 -11.17 46.37
CA TYR A 177 47.39 -12.60 46.33
C TYR A 177 48.78 -12.90 46.90
N TRP A 178 49.79 -12.11 46.54
CA TRP A 178 51.14 -12.24 47.10
C TRP A 178 51.21 -11.91 48.59
N THR A 179 50.42 -10.94 49.07
CA THR A 179 50.33 -10.66 50.51
C THR A 179 49.64 -11.79 51.26
N ALA A 180 48.58 -12.39 50.72
CA ALA A 180 47.88 -13.51 51.36
C ALA A 180 48.74 -14.79 51.39
N ILE A 181 49.49 -15.04 50.32
CA ILE A 181 50.45 -16.15 50.27
C ILE A 181 51.61 -15.89 51.25
N GLY A 182 52.15 -14.66 51.28
CA GLY A 182 53.22 -14.28 52.18
C GLY A 182 52.84 -14.43 53.65
N THR A 183 51.66 -13.97 54.07
CA THR A 183 51.20 -14.10 55.47
C THR A 183 50.99 -15.56 55.88
N PHE A 184 50.50 -16.40 54.96
CA PHE A 184 50.38 -17.84 55.20
C PHE A 184 51.74 -18.51 55.47
N PHE A 185 52.74 -18.24 54.64
CA PHE A 185 54.08 -18.82 54.82
C PHE A 185 54.82 -18.28 56.04
N VAL A 186 54.62 -17.01 56.41
CA VAL A 186 55.16 -16.46 57.66
C VAL A 186 54.55 -17.17 58.87
N GLY A 187 53.22 -17.39 58.87
CA GLY A 187 52.56 -18.16 59.93
C GLY A 187 53.05 -19.61 60.00
N LEU A 188 53.24 -20.26 58.85
CA LEU A 188 53.79 -21.62 58.77
C LEU A 188 55.21 -21.70 59.33
N ALA A 189 56.08 -20.75 58.95
CA ALA A 189 57.46 -20.71 59.43
C ALA A 189 57.53 -20.48 60.96
N LEU A 190 56.69 -19.58 61.49
CA LEU A 190 56.57 -19.37 62.93
C LEU A 190 56.06 -20.62 63.66
N GLY A 191 55.08 -21.33 63.09
CA GLY A 191 54.57 -22.58 63.64
C GLY A 191 55.63 -23.69 63.67
N ILE A 192 56.37 -23.88 62.57
CA ILE A 192 57.46 -24.85 62.49
C ILE A 192 58.59 -24.49 63.46
N GLY A 193 58.99 -23.22 63.52
CA GLY A 193 60.02 -22.74 64.45
C GLY A 193 59.63 -22.97 65.91
N GLY A 194 58.36 -22.72 66.26
CA GLY A 194 57.81 -23.02 67.59
C GLY A 194 57.85 -24.52 67.91
N LEU A 195 57.48 -25.38 66.97
CA LEU A 195 57.54 -26.84 67.16
C LEU A 195 58.97 -27.35 67.31
N ILE A 196 59.93 -26.84 66.54
CA ILE A 196 61.34 -27.22 66.64
C ILE A 196 61.91 -26.77 67.99
N ALA A 197 61.65 -25.52 68.40
CA ALA A 197 62.11 -25.01 69.69
C ALA A 197 61.50 -25.82 70.86
N TYR A 198 60.22 -26.16 70.77
CA TYR A 198 59.55 -27.01 71.74
C TYR A 198 60.17 -28.42 71.80
N ALA A 199 60.45 -29.02 70.63
CA ALA A 199 61.09 -30.34 70.55
C ALA A 199 62.53 -30.33 71.09
N TRP A 200 63.30 -29.27 70.84
CA TRP A 200 64.65 -29.09 71.40
C TRP A 200 64.64 -28.94 72.92
N PHE A 201 63.65 -28.23 73.47
CA PHE A 201 63.50 -28.05 74.91
C PHE A 201 63.09 -29.35 75.62
N TYR A 202 62.24 -30.18 74.98
CA TYR A 202 61.77 -31.44 75.57
C TYR A 202 62.68 -32.65 75.29
N ASN A 203 63.54 -32.58 74.28
CA ASN A 203 64.47 -33.66 73.93
C ASN A 203 65.90 -33.10 73.76
N PRO A 204 66.57 -32.72 74.86
CA PRO A 204 67.99 -32.36 74.79
C PRO A 204 68.77 -33.61 74.38
N LEU A 205 69.20 -33.65 73.12
CA LEU A 205 70.05 -34.71 72.59
C LEU A 205 71.30 -34.83 73.46
N GLY A 206 71.45 -35.98 74.12
CA GLY A 206 72.70 -36.46 74.70
C GLY A 206 73.62 -37.03 73.63
#